data_AF-A0A9D5SZL8-F1
#
_entry.id   AF-A0A9D5SZL8-F1
#
_cell.length_a   1.000
_cell.length_b   1.000
_cell.length_c   1.000
_cell.angle_alpha   90.00
_cell.angle_beta   90.00
_cell.angle_gamma   90.00
#
_symmetry.space_group_name_H-M   'P 1'
#
loop_
_entity.id
_entity.type
_entity.pdbx_description
1 polymer ?
#
loop_
_entity_poly.entity_id
_entity_poly.type
_entity_poly.pdbx_seq_one_letter_code
_entity_poly.pdbx_strand_id
1 'polypeptide(L)'
;MLNTKDILETIRMIQDENLDIRTITMGISLLDCARGDADAACAAIYDKICRYAEKLVCTGEDIEREYGIPIINKRISVTPIAMIAASCPGADPVRYAQALDRAAQTVGVNFIGGYSALVHKGFGPGDYALINSIPEALAVTKKVCSSVNVGSTKAGINMDAVQMMGRIIRECAEKTADDSCFGAAKLVVFCNAPEDNPFMAGAFHGAGEADCV
;
A
#
# COMPACT_ATOMS: atom_id res chain seq x y z
N MET A 1 12.42 -24.25 -13.24
CA MET A 1 12.97 -25.22 -12.28
C MET A 1 14.30 -24.67 -11.79
N LEU A 2 14.44 -24.41 -10.50
CA LEU A 2 15.70 -23.96 -9.91
C LEU A 2 16.72 -25.11 -9.95
N ASN A 3 17.93 -24.86 -10.45
CA ASN A 3 19.01 -25.85 -10.50
C ASN A 3 19.79 -25.84 -9.18
N THR A 4 20.22 -27.01 -8.69
CA THR A 4 21.09 -27.13 -7.51
C THR A 4 22.34 -26.26 -7.61
N LYS A 5 22.86 -26.05 -8.83
CA LYS A 5 23.98 -25.14 -9.07
C LYS A 5 23.65 -23.70 -8.69
N ASP A 6 22.48 -23.20 -9.09
CA ASP A 6 22.02 -21.83 -8.81
C ASP A 6 21.80 -21.63 -7.29
N ILE A 7 21.28 -22.66 -6.61
CA ILE A 7 21.12 -22.65 -5.14
C ILE A 7 22.48 -22.56 -4.45
N LEU A 8 23.46 -23.37 -4.86
CA LEU A 8 24.81 -23.35 -4.29
C LEU A 8 25.55 -22.03 -4.58
N GLU A 9 25.33 -21.44 -5.75
CA GLU A 9 25.87 -20.12 -6.11
C GLU A 9 25.24 -19.02 -5.24
N THR A 10 23.94 -19.07 -5.00
CA THR A 10 23.23 -18.15 -4.10
C THR A 10 23.76 -18.26 -2.67
N ILE A 11 23.98 -19.49 -2.17
CA ILE A 11 24.57 -19.71 -0.83
C ILE A 11 25.98 -19.10 -0.76
N ARG A 12 26.81 -19.26 -1.80
CA ARG A 12 28.15 -18.63 -1.84
C ARG A 12 28.05 -17.12 -1.83
N MET A 13 27.17 -16.52 -2.64
CA MET A 13 26.95 -15.07 -2.62
C MET A 13 26.54 -14.57 -1.24
N ILE A 14 25.66 -15.29 -0.55
CA ILE A 14 25.23 -14.93 0.82
C ILE A 14 26.39 -15.03 1.82
N GLN A 15 27.26 -16.04 1.69
CA GLN A 15 28.38 -16.25 2.60
C GLN A 15 29.55 -15.30 2.35
N ASP A 16 29.82 -15.00 1.07
CA ASP A 16 31.00 -14.24 0.64
C ASP A 16 30.69 -12.74 0.43
N GLU A 17 29.41 -12.37 0.26
CA GLU A 17 28.95 -10.99 0.11
C GLU A 17 27.99 -10.58 1.24
N ASN A 18 28.16 -9.37 1.78
CA ASN A 18 27.32 -8.83 2.86
C ASN A 18 25.96 -8.34 2.32
N LEU A 19 25.10 -9.28 1.90
CA LEU A 19 23.80 -8.98 1.33
C LEU A 19 22.74 -8.64 2.41
N ASP A 20 21.80 -7.79 2.04
CA ASP A 20 20.59 -7.50 2.83
C ASP A 20 19.33 -7.57 1.96
N ILE A 21 18.21 -7.95 2.56
CA ILE A 21 16.90 -7.85 1.94
C ILE A 21 16.25 -6.56 2.43
N ARG A 22 16.14 -5.57 1.53
CA ARG A 22 15.53 -4.29 1.86
C ARG A 22 14.09 -4.42 2.36
N THR A 23 13.31 -5.31 1.75
CA THR A 23 11.91 -5.52 2.14
C THR A 23 11.37 -6.85 1.65
N ILE A 24 10.44 -7.41 2.41
CA ILE A 24 9.41 -8.33 1.92
C ILE A 24 8.07 -7.59 1.94
N THR A 25 7.25 -7.78 0.90
CA THR A 25 5.93 -7.15 0.79
C THR A 25 4.93 -8.23 0.43
N MET A 26 3.89 -8.40 1.25
CA MET A 26 2.76 -9.26 0.93
C MET A 26 1.67 -8.44 0.24
N GLY A 27 1.27 -8.84 -0.95
CA GLY A 27 0.15 -8.25 -1.67
C GLY A 27 -1.15 -8.96 -1.30
N ILE A 28 -2.20 -8.22 -0.92
CA ILE A 28 -3.50 -8.80 -0.52
C ILE A 28 -4.63 -8.16 -1.32
N SER A 29 -5.40 -8.98 -2.03
CA SER A 29 -6.60 -8.51 -2.71
C SER A 29 -7.72 -8.22 -1.72
N LEU A 30 -8.40 -7.08 -1.90
CA LEU A 30 -9.54 -6.67 -1.08
C LEU A 30 -10.85 -6.63 -1.87
N LEU A 31 -10.87 -7.11 -3.12
CA LEU A 31 -12.07 -7.05 -3.97
C LEU A 31 -13.26 -7.80 -3.36
N ASP A 32 -13.00 -8.92 -2.68
CA ASP A 32 -13.98 -9.71 -1.93
C ASP A 32 -14.40 -9.08 -0.58
N CYS A 33 -13.79 -7.95 -0.20
CA CYS A 33 -14.12 -7.17 0.99
C CYS A 33 -15.08 -6.00 0.69
N ALA A 34 -15.41 -5.76 -0.57
CA ALA A 34 -16.41 -4.75 -0.95
C ALA A 34 -17.79 -5.11 -0.37
N ARG A 35 -18.45 -4.15 0.27
CA ARG A 35 -19.78 -4.28 0.91
C ARG A 35 -20.58 -3.02 0.60
N GLY A 36 -21.90 -3.07 0.73
CA GLY A 36 -22.76 -1.87 0.63
C GLY A 36 -22.75 -0.98 1.88
N ASP A 37 -21.97 -1.36 2.89
CA ASP A 37 -21.80 -0.63 4.14
C ASP A 37 -20.31 -0.51 4.49
N ALA A 38 -19.88 0.69 4.85
CA ALA A 38 -18.47 1.00 5.03
C ALA A 38 -17.88 0.34 6.29
N ASP A 39 -18.68 0.16 7.35
CA ASP A 39 -18.23 -0.54 8.56
C ASP A 39 -18.00 -2.01 8.29
N ALA A 40 -18.95 -2.65 7.60
CA ALA A 40 -18.84 -4.03 7.18
C ALA A 40 -17.64 -4.25 6.25
N ALA A 41 -17.37 -3.32 5.33
CA ALA A 41 -16.20 -3.36 4.47
C ALA A 41 -14.90 -3.22 5.28
N CYS A 42 -14.83 -2.24 6.19
CA CYS A 42 -13.67 -2.01 7.04
C CYS A 42 -13.36 -3.21 7.96
N ALA A 43 -14.39 -3.85 8.52
CA ALA A 43 -14.26 -5.07 9.31
C ALA A 43 -13.71 -6.22 8.45
N ALA A 44 -14.27 -6.45 7.27
CA ALA A 44 -13.80 -7.50 6.35
C ALA A 44 -12.34 -7.29 5.91
N ILE A 45 -11.94 -6.04 5.63
CA ILE A 45 -10.56 -5.68 5.31
C ILE A 45 -9.62 -6.02 6.47
N TYR A 46 -9.98 -5.59 7.69
CA TYR A 46 -9.19 -5.85 8.89
C TYR A 46 -9.00 -7.35 9.11
N ASP A 47 -10.09 -8.12 9.09
CA ASP A 47 -10.07 -9.57 9.33
C ASP A 47 -9.25 -10.30 8.26
N LYS A 48 -9.42 -9.92 6.98
CA LYS A 48 -8.68 -10.56 5.88
C LYS A 48 -7.18 -10.30 5.98
N ILE A 49 -6.77 -9.05 6.20
CA ILE A 49 -5.35 -8.70 6.33
C ILE A 49 -4.74 -9.43 7.53
N CYS A 50 -5.39 -9.41 8.69
CA CYS A 50 -4.87 -10.06 9.89
C CYS A 50 -4.73 -11.57 9.70
N ARG A 51 -5.69 -12.22 9.03
CA ARG A 51 -5.65 -13.66 8.74
C ARG A 51 -4.53 -14.03 7.77
N TYR A 52 -4.32 -13.25 6.72
CA TYR A 52 -3.34 -13.58 5.67
C TYR A 52 -1.91 -13.28 6.12
N ALA A 53 -1.72 -12.17 6.82
CA ALA A 53 -0.42 -11.69 7.22
C ALA A 53 -0.04 -12.08 8.66
N GLU A 54 -0.85 -12.88 9.38
CA GLU A 54 -0.63 -13.32 10.77
C GLU A 54 0.82 -13.75 11.05
N LYS A 55 1.41 -14.49 10.10
CA LYS A 55 2.76 -15.06 10.22
C LYS A 55 3.82 -14.31 9.42
N LEU A 56 3.49 -13.19 8.77
CA LEU A 56 4.41 -12.50 7.87
C LEU A 56 5.68 -12.05 8.59
N VAL A 57 5.53 -11.42 9.76
CA VAL A 57 6.67 -10.88 10.52
C VAL A 57 7.51 -12.00 11.11
N CYS A 58 6.90 -12.96 11.81
CA CYS A 58 7.64 -14.06 12.43
C CYS A 58 8.35 -14.93 11.39
N THR A 59 7.72 -15.19 10.24
CA THR A 59 8.35 -15.94 9.15
C THR A 59 9.55 -15.16 8.58
N GLY A 60 9.42 -13.83 8.43
CA GLY A 60 10.56 -12.99 8.05
C GLY A 60 11.71 -13.08 9.05
N GLU A 61 11.42 -12.98 10.35
CA GLU A 61 12.43 -13.08 11.42
C GLU A 61 13.09 -14.47 11.51
N ASP A 62 12.34 -15.53 11.22
CA ASP A 62 12.88 -16.89 11.17
C ASP A 62 13.83 -17.06 9.97
N ILE A 63 13.49 -16.50 8.80
CA ILE A 63 14.37 -16.47 7.62
C ILE A 63 15.66 -15.69 7.92
N GLU A 64 15.56 -14.54 8.60
CA GLU A 64 16.73 -13.76 9.03
C GLU A 64 17.66 -14.60 9.90
N ARG A 65 17.09 -15.37 10.84
CA ARG A 65 17.86 -16.23 11.76
C ARG A 65 18.49 -17.44 11.06
N GLU A 66 17.77 -18.05 10.12
CA GLU A 66 18.23 -19.25 9.42
C GLU A 66 19.37 -18.94 8.44
N TYR A 67 19.26 -17.85 7.67
CA TYR A 67 20.22 -17.52 6.62
C TYR A 67 21.23 -16.44 7.00
N GLY A 68 21.05 -15.77 8.16
CA GLY A 68 21.93 -14.69 8.59
C GLY A 68 21.85 -13.41 7.75
N ILE A 69 20.79 -13.27 6.93
CA ILE A 69 20.56 -12.12 6.06
C ILE A 69 19.49 -11.23 6.69
N PRO A 70 19.76 -9.95 6.95
CA PRO A 70 18.76 -9.06 7.53
C PRO A 70 17.65 -8.72 6.53
N ILE A 71 16.40 -8.72 7.00
CA ILE A 71 15.21 -8.26 6.30
C ILE A 71 14.75 -6.95 6.94
N ILE A 72 15.12 -5.84 6.33
CA ILE A 72 14.99 -4.50 6.94
C ILE A 72 13.52 -4.10 7.11
N ASN A 73 12.64 -4.49 6.18
CA ASN A 73 11.23 -4.13 6.22
C ASN A 73 10.31 -5.31 5.90
N LYS A 74 9.20 -5.38 6.62
CA LYS A 74 8.06 -6.25 6.34
C LYS A 74 6.85 -5.36 6.06
N ARG A 75 6.22 -5.49 4.90
CA ARG A 75 5.21 -4.55 4.40
C ARG A 75 4.00 -5.29 3.83
N ILE A 76 2.91 -4.57 3.67
CA ILE A 76 1.71 -5.05 2.98
C ILE A 76 1.36 -4.05 1.88
N SER A 77 0.90 -4.53 0.73
CA SER A 77 0.18 -3.73 -0.25
C SER A 77 -1.21 -4.31 -0.44
N VAL A 78 -2.20 -3.44 -0.63
CA VAL A 78 -3.60 -3.86 -0.84
C VAL A 78 -4.19 -3.27 -2.11
N THR A 79 -5.31 -3.84 -2.55
CA THR A 79 -6.09 -3.29 -3.67
C THR A 79 -6.36 -1.79 -3.45
N PRO A 80 -6.22 -0.94 -4.49
CA PRO A 80 -6.53 0.48 -4.40
C PRO A 80 -7.87 0.74 -3.70
N ILE A 81 -7.83 1.39 -2.54
CA ILE A 81 -9.03 1.60 -1.70
C ILE A 81 -10.12 2.38 -2.44
N ALA A 82 -9.79 3.21 -3.44
CA ALA A 82 -10.82 3.85 -4.27
C ALA A 82 -11.80 2.83 -4.89
N MET A 83 -11.31 1.66 -5.30
CA MET A 83 -12.13 0.60 -5.90
C MET A 83 -13.08 -0.04 -4.87
N ILE A 84 -12.65 -0.15 -3.62
CA ILE A 84 -13.47 -0.72 -2.55
C ILE A 84 -14.48 0.32 -2.04
N ALA A 85 -14.02 1.54 -1.79
CA ALA A 85 -14.85 2.66 -1.35
C ALA A 85 -15.96 3.02 -2.36
N ALA A 86 -15.75 2.74 -3.66
CA ALA A 86 -16.79 2.92 -4.68
C ALA A 86 -18.07 2.09 -4.43
N SER A 87 -17.98 1.01 -3.63
CA SER A 87 -19.16 0.22 -3.21
C SER A 87 -20.00 0.88 -2.12
N CYS A 88 -19.49 1.94 -1.48
CA CYS A 88 -20.15 2.70 -0.41
C CYS A 88 -20.18 4.22 -0.72
N PRO A 89 -20.98 4.68 -1.70
CA PRO A 89 -21.04 6.10 -2.06
C PRO A 89 -21.41 6.98 -0.86
N GLY A 90 -20.66 8.06 -0.64
CA GLY A 90 -20.90 9.02 0.45
C GLY A 90 -20.34 8.62 1.81
N ALA A 91 -19.78 7.41 1.95
CA ALA A 91 -19.02 7.04 3.14
C ALA A 91 -17.69 7.80 3.19
N ASP A 92 -17.23 8.11 4.40
CA ASP A 92 -15.92 8.73 4.63
C ASP A 92 -14.77 7.72 4.37
N PRO A 93 -13.91 7.96 3.37
CA PRO A 93 -12.81 7.05 3.06
C PRO A 93 -11.75 6.95 4.17
N VAL A 94 -11.65 7.93 5.07
CA VAL A 94 -10.70 7.90 6.20
C VAL A 94 -10.91 6.65 7.07
N ARG A 95 -12.13 6.13 7.15
CA ARG A 95 -12.45 4.89 7.89
C ARG A 95 -11.68 3.69 7.35
N TYR A 96 -11.49 3.61 6.03
CA TYR A 96 -10.71 2.56 5.40
C TYR A 96 -9.23 2.71 5.75
N ALA A 97 -8.69 3.93 5.78
CA ALA A 97 -7.32 4.17 6.23
C ALA A 97 -7.13 3.71 7.69
N GLN A 98 -8.06 4.02 8.58
CA GLN A 98 -8.01 3.58 9.98
C GLN A 98 -8.08 2.05 10.10
N ALA A 99 -8.89 1.38 9.28
CA ALA A 99 -8.95 -0.09 9.23
C ALA A 99 -7.62 -0.71 8.78
N LEU A 100 -7.00 -0.16 7.73
CA LEU A 100 -5.67 -0.56 7.27
C LEU A 100 -4.60 -0.35 8.33
N ASP A 101 -4.59 0.81 8.99
CA ASP A 101 -3.61 1.14 10.03
C ASP A 101 -3.75 0.18 11.23
N ARG A 102 -4.98 -0.08 11.66
CA ARG A 102 -5.26 -1.07 12.72
C ARG A 102 -4.76 -2.46 12.34
N ALA A 103 -4.98 -2.91 11.11
CA ALA A 103 -4.51 -4.21 10.65
C ALA A 103 -2.97 -4.25 10.62
N ALA A 104 -2.32 -3.22 10.08
CA ALA A 104 -0.87 -3.11 10.04
C ALA A 104 -0.22 -3.03 11.43
N GLN A 105 -0.89 -2.40 12.40
CA GLN A 105 -0.47 -2.40 13.80
C GLN A 105 -0.63 -3.80 14.42
N THR A 106 -1.76 -4.47 14.18
CA THR A 106 -2.05 -5.82 14.71
C THR A 106 -1.04 -6.85 14.21
N VAL A 107 -0.73 -6.84 12.91
CA VAL A 107 0.20 -7.78 12.28
C VAL A 107 1.67 -7.43 12.59
N GLY A 108 1.97 -6.17 12.91
CA GLY A 108 3.32 -5.73 13.24
C GLY A 108 4.19 -5.33 12.05
N VAL A 109 3.62 -5.14 10.85
CA VAL A 109 4.38 -4.67 9.67
C VAL A 109 4.82 -3.21 9.78
N ASN A 110 5.84 -2.81 9.02
CA ASN A 110 6.35 -1.43 9.02
C ASN A 110 5.35 -0.46 8.38
N PHE A 111 4.84 -0.80 7.20
CA PHE A 111 3.93 0.04 6.42
C PHE A 111 2.93 -0.80 5.63
N ILE A 112 1.77 -0.21 5.36
CA ILE A 112 0.74 -0.74 4.47
C ILE A 112 0.43 0.27 3.36
N GLY A 113 0.58 -0.15 2.11
CA GLY A 113 0.21 0.62 0.92
C GLY A 113 -1.11 0.17 0.34
N GLY A 114 -1.69 1.00 -0.53
CA GLY A 114 -2.93 0.69 -1.24
C GLY A 114 -4.05 1.68 -0.94
N TYR A 115 -3.82 2.67 -0.07
CA TYR A 115 -4.71 3.83 0.06
C TYR A 115 -4.59 4.72 -1.18
N SER A 116 -5.05 4.20 -2.31
CA SER A 116 -4.63 4.61 -3.64
C SER A 116 -5.80 4.78 -4.61
N ALA A 117 -5.59 5.65 -5.60
CA ALA A 117 -6.52 5.90 -6.70
C ALA A 117 -5.78 5.91 -8.05
N LEU A 118 -6.42 5.40 -9.11
CA LEU A 118 -5.85 5.29 -10.45
C LEU A 118 -6.67 6.12 -11.44
N VAL A 119 -6.36 7.42 -11.54
CA VAL A 119 -7.21 8.44 -12.20
C VAL A 119 -6.67 8.93 -13.55
N HIS A 120 -5.65 8.27 -14.09
CA HIS A 120 -5.01 8.62 -15.36
C HIS A 120 -5.92 8.67 -16.58
N LYS A 121 -7.14 8.11 -16.52
CA LYS A 121 -8.18 8.18 -17.58
C LYS A 121 -9.42 8.99 -17.19
N GLY A 122 -9.34 9.74 -16.09
CA GLY A 122 -10.48 10.41 -15.47
C GLY A 122 -10.82 9.80 -14.11
N PHE A 123 -11.83 10.38 -13.47
CA PHE A 123 -12.24 10.02 -12.11
C PHE A 123 -13.48 9.12 -12.13
N GLY A 124 -13.45 8.07 -11.32
CA GLY A 124 -14.59 7.24 -10.98
C GLY A 124 -15.27 7.68 -9.67
N PRO A 125 -16.35 6.98 -9.28
CA PRO A 125 -17.19 7.35 -8.12
C PRO A 125 -16.45 7.45 -6.78
N GLY A 126 -15.43 6.60 -6.56
CA GLY A 126 -14.66 6.58 -5.32
C GLY A 126 -13.43 7.48 -5.30
N ASP A 127 -12.96 7.94 -6.48
CA ASP A 127 -11.64 8.56 -6.59
C ASP A 127 -11.59 9.96 -5.96
N TYR A 128 -12.58 10.82 -6.21
CA TYR A 128 -12.60 12.16 -5.62
C TYR A 128 -12.66 12.13 -4.11
N ALA A 129 -13.53 11.29 -3.55
CA ALA A 129 -13.67 11.14 -2.11
C ALA A 129 -12.35 10.64 -1.50
N LEU A 130 -11.75 9.61 -2.10
CA LEU A 130 -10.47 9.08 -1.62
C LEU A 130 -9.37 10.14 -1.69
N ILE A 131 -9.17 10.81 -2.84
CA ILE A 131 -8.07 11.77 -3.00
C ILE A 131 -8.21 12.95 -2.02
N ASN A 132 -9.42 13.49 -1.85
CA ASN A 132 -9.67 14.58 -0.89
C ASN A 132 -9.45 14.16 0.56
N SER A 133 -9.64 12.87 0.88
CA SER A 133 -9.43 12.36 2.24
C SER A 133 -7.97 12.09 2.59
N ILE A 134 -7.06 12.05 1.61
CA ILE A 134 -5.63 11.71 1.82
C ILE A 134 -4.99 12.55 2.95
N PRO A 135 -5.14 13.89 3.01
CA PRO A 135 -4.50 14.69 4.04
C PRO A 135 -4.94 14.28 5.46
N GLU A 136 -6.23 14.03 5.66
CA GLU A 136 -6.75 13.57 6.95
C GLU A 136 -6.33 12.12 7.24
N ALA A 137 -6.49 11.22 6.28
CA ALA A 137 -6.12 9.82 6.41
C ALA A 137 -4.65 9.65 6.82
N LEU A 138 -3.72 10.39 6.20
CA LEU A 138 -2.30 10.32 6.52
C LEU A 138 -1.94 11.02 7.84
N ALA A 139 -2.76 11.95 8.33
CA ALA A 139 -2.56 12.58 9.64
C ALA A 139 -3.04 11.69 10.80
N VAL A 140 -4.15 10.96 10.63
CA VAL A 140 -4.75 10.14 11.69
C VAL A 140 -4.24 8.69 11.73
N THR A 141 -3.40 8.29 10.78
CA THR A 141 -2.82 6.94 10.70
C THR A 141 -1.30 6.98 10.77
N LYS A 142 -0.67 5.92 11.28
CA LYS A 142 0.79 5.87 11.45
C LYS A 142 1.50 5.16 10.30
N LYS A 143 0.97 4.02 9.88
CA LYS A 143 1.62 3.06 8.97
C LYS A 143 1.03 3.03 7.56
N VAL A 144 -0.05 3.76 7.31
CA VAL A 144 -0.69 3.81 5.99
C VAL A 144 0.07 4.74 5.06
N CYS A 145 0.32 4.27 3.85
CA CYS A 145 0.86 5.05 2.75
C CYS A 145 -0.15 5.15 1.61
N SER A 146 -0.09 6.26 0.88
CA SER A 146 -1.03 6.59 -0.18
C SER A 146 -0.33 6.85 -1.49
N SER A 147 -0.99 6.49 -2.59
CA SER A 147 -0.50 6.78 -3.93
C SER A 147 -1.59 7.10 -4.94
N VAL A 148 -1.31 8.03 -5.87
CA VAL A 148 -2.27 8.42 -6.90
C VAL A 148 -1.61 8.39 -8.26
N ASN A 149 -2.11 7.56 -9.18
CA ASN A 149 -1.63 7.53 -10.56
C ASN A 149 -2.43 8.51 -11.43
N VAL A 150 -1.80 9.61 -11.85
CA VAL A 150 -2.44 10.72 -12.56
C VAL A 150 -2.23 10.69 -14.07
N GLY A 151 -1.35 9.81 -14.57
CA GLY A 151 -1.09 9.72 -16.00
C GLY A 151 -0.57 8.35 -16.44
N SER A 152 -0.65 8.10 -17.74
CA SER A 152 0.08 7.03 -18.39
C SER A 152 0.39 7.36 -19.84
N THR A 153 1.42 6.75 -20.42
CA THR A 153 1.79 6.91 -21.82
C THR A 153 0.60 6.60 -22.74
N LYS A 154 -0.25 5.65 -22.35
CA LYS A 154 -1.43 5.24 -23.14
C LYS A 154 -2.61 6.21 -23.04
N ALA A 155 -2.81 6.86 -21.88
CA ALA A 155 -3.97 7.70 -21.63
C ALA A 155 -3.66 9.21 -21.69
N GLY A 156 -2.39 9.58 -21.72
CA GLY A 156 -1.94 10.94 -21.45
C GLY A 156 -1.91 11.23 -19.96
N ILE A 157 -2.01 12.52 -19.62
CA ILE A 157 -1.96 13.01 -18.24
C ILE A 157 -3.32 13.63 -17.90
N ASN A 158 -3.92 13.18 -16.82
CA ASN A 158 -5.10 13.84 -16.26
C ASN A 158 -4.64 15.09 -15.49
N MET A 159 -4.67 16.24 -16.16
CA MET A 159 -4.20 17.52 -15.59
C MET A 159 -5.07 18.02 -14.44
N ASP A 160 -6.36 17.67 -14.40
CA ASP A 160 -7.23 17.98 -13.27
C ASP A 160 -6.77 17.25 -12.01
N ALA A 161 -6.38 15.97 -12.15
CA ALA A 161 -5.79 15.20 -11.06
C ALA A 161 -4.43 15.77 -10.64
N VAL A 162 -3.59 16.21 -11.58
CA VAL A 162 -2.31 16.88 -11.25
C VAL A 162 -2.54 18.16 -10.43
N GLN A 163 -3.48 19.01 -10.85
CA GLN A 163 -3.82 20.23 -10.13
C GLN A 163 -4.34 19.93 -8.72
N MET A 164 -5.21 18.94 -8.59
CA MET A 164 -5.75 18.48 -7.32
C MET A 164 -4.63 17.99 -6.39
N MET A 165 -3.74 17.13 -6.90
CA MET A 165 -2.64 16.58 -6.11
C MET A 165 -1.67 17.65 -5.61
N GLY A 166 -1.46 18.74 -6.36
CA GLY A 166 -0.64 19.87 -5.88
C GLY A 166 -1.16 20.49 -4.58
N ARG A 167 -2.49 20.58 -4.42
CA ARG A 167 -3.13 21.05 -3.17
C ARG A 167 -3.04 19.99 -2.08
N ILE A 168 -3.36 18.74 -2.41
CA ILE A 168 -3.33 17.61 -1.47
C ILE A 168 -1.95 17.42 -0.84
N ILE A 169 -0.87 17.50 -1.63
CA ILE A 169 0.51 17.38 -1.12
C ILE A 169 0.79 18.44 -0.05
N ARG A 170 0.40 19.70 -0.31
CA ARG A 170 0.56 20.79 0.64
C ARG A 170 -0.27 20.57 1.90
N GLU A 171 -1.54 20.21 1.76
CA GLU A 171 -2.43 19.94 2.88
C GLU A 171 -1.94 18.78 3.76
N CYS A 172 -1.35 17.73 3.17
CA CYS A 172 -0.73 16.63 3.92
C CYS A 172 0.41 17.13 4.81
N ALA A 173 1.26 18.01 4.28
CA ALA A 173 2.35 18.61 5.04
C ALA A 173 1.83 19.52 6.16
N GLU A 174 0.87 20.39 5.86
CA GLU A 174 0.29 21.33 6.83
C GLU A 174 -0.44 20.61 7.97
N LYS A 175 -1.24 19.57 7.68
CA LYS A 175 -1.94 18.78 8.72
C LYS A 175 -1.02 17.99 9.64
N THR A 176 0.21 17.72 9.20
CA THR A 176 1.21 16.98 9.98
C THR A 176 2.41 17.87 10.35
N ALA A 177 2.23 19.19 10.38
CA ALA A 177 3.30 20.14 10.68
C ALA A 177 3.94 19.89 12.06
N ASP A 178 3.14 19.51 13.05
CA ASP A 178 3.60 19.17 14.41
C ASP A 178 4.37 17.83 14.47
N ASP A 179 4.32 17.04 13.40
CA ASP A 179 5.05 15.78 13.22
C ASP A 179 5.99 15.86 12.00
N SER A 180 6.74 16.96 11.89
CA SER A 180 7.74 17.16 10.83
C SER A 180 7.19 17.01 9.40
N CYS A 181 5.92 17.38 9.18
CA CYS A 181 5.22 17.24 7.91
C CYS A 181 5.19 15.78 7.38
N PHE A 182 5.25 14.78 8.28
CA PHE A 182 5.47 13.38 7.92
C PHE A 182 4.37 12.78 7.04
N GLY A 183 3.16 13.35 7.04
CA GLY A 183 2.08 12.96 6.12
C GLY A 183 2.53 13.02 4.66
N ALA A 184 3.27 14.06 4.26
CA ALA A 184 3.77 14.19 2.89
C ALA A 184 4.83 13.13 2.54
N ALA A 185 5.56 12.58 3.52
CA ALA A 185 6.52 11.50 3.31
C ALA A 185 5.86 10.15 2.97
N LYS A 186 4.57 10.00 3.29
CA LYS A 186 3.77 8.79 3.04
C LYS A 186 2.91 8.87 1.77
N LEU A 187 3.06 9.92 0.95
CA LEU A 187 2.30 10.16 -0.27
C LEU A 187 3.20 10.13 -1.51
N VAL A 188 2.77 9.40 -2.55
CA VAL A 188 3.43 9.38 -3.86
C VAL A 188 2.45 9.68 -4.99
N VAL A 189 2.81 10.58 -5.89
CA VAL A 189 2.06 10.82 -7.14
C VAL A 189 2.80 10.15 -8.29
N PHE A 190 2.10 9.31 -9.04
CA PHE A 190 2.65 8.55 -10.15
C PHE A 190 2.20 9.06 -11.51
N CYS A 191 3.07 8.88 -12.49
CA CYS A 191 2.69 8.67 -13.87
C CYS A 191 3.27 7.31 -14.29
N ASN A 192 2.52 6.54 -15.07
CA ASN A 192 2.89 5.16 -15.43
C ASN A 192 3.12 4.25 -14.22
N ALA A 193 2.27 4.32 -13.20
CA ALA A 193 2.24 3.28 -12.19
C ALA A 193 2.09 1.90 -12.88
N PRO A 194 2.89 0.88 -12.52
CA PRO A 194 2.70 -0.47 -13.04
C PRO A 194 1.36 -1.06 -12.57
N GLU A 195 0.97 -2.22 -13.10
CA GLU A 195 -0.34 -2.83 -12.77
C GLU A 195 -0.42 -3.29 -11.30
N ASP A 196 0.71 -3.72 -10.74
CA ASP A 196 0.97 -3.88 -9.32
C ASP A 196 2.21 -3.04 -8.94
N ASN A 197 2.36 -2.70 -7.66
CA ASN A 197 3.58 -2.05 -7.20
C ASN A 197 3.87 -2.47 -5.75
N PRO A 198 5.02 -3.08 -5.43
CA PRO A 198 5.39 -3.43 -4.05
C PRO A 198 6.19 -2.33 -3.33
N PHE A 199 6.54 -1.22 -4.00
CA PHE A 199 7.46 -0.21 -3.48
C PHE A 199 6.77 0.88 -2.65
N MET A 200 7.11 0.99 -1.37
CA MET A 200 6.67 2.09 -0.50
C MET A 200 7.36 3.42 -0.80
N ALA A 201 6.68 4.57 -0.68
CA ALA A 201 5.28 4.76 -0.21
C ALA A 201 4.18 4.51 -1.26
N GLY A 202 4.57 4.09 -2.48
CA GLY A 202 3.69 3.97 -3.63
C GLY A 202 2.89 2.67 -3.78
N ALA A 203 3.12 1.67 -2.94
CA ALA A 203 2.68 0.30 -3.20
C ALA A 203 1.15 0.15 -3.21
N PHE A 204 0.66 -0.73 -4.06
CA PHE A 204 -0.72 -1.21 -4.10
C PHE A 204 -0.73 -2.59 -4.79
N HIS A 205 -1.73 -3.40 -4.46
CA HIS A 205 -1.94 -4.72 -5.05
C HIS A 205 -2.87 -4.62 -6.26
N GLY A 206 -2.39 -4.96 -7.45
CA GLY A 206 -3.13 -4.82 -8.70
C GLY A 206 -4.41 -5.66 -8.74
N ALA A 207 -5.46 -5.20 -9.42
CA ALA A 207 -6.72 -5.95 -9.52
C ALA A 207 -6.59 -7.25 -10.37
N GLY A 208 -5.55 -7.36 -11.19
CA GLY A 208 -5.24 -8.56 -11.97
C GLY A 208 -4.40 -9.60 -11.23
N GLU A 209 -3.89 -9.27 -10.05
CA GLU A 209 -3.07 -10.17 -9.25
C GLU A 209 -3.88 -11.25 -8.54
N ALA A 210 -3.20 -12.29 -8.07
CA ALA A 210 -3.80 -13.34 -7.26
C ALA A 210 -4.36 -12.77 -5.93
N ASP A 211 -5.15 -13.58 -5.21
CA ASP A 211 -5.77 -13.14 -3.95
C ASP A 211 -4.74 -12.74 -2.88
N CYS A 212 -3.57 -13.40 -2.89
CA CYS A 212 -2.40 -13.04 -2.09
C CYS A 212 -1.11 -13.45 -2.80
N VAL A 213 -0.07 -12.62 -2.72
CA VAL A 213 1.27 -12.86 -3.26
C VAL A 213 2.36 -12.45 -2.28
#